data_AF-A0AA38NUP7-F1
#
_entry.id   AF-A0AA38NUP7-F1
#
_cell.length_a   1.000
_cell.length_b   1.000
_cell.length_c   1.000
_cell.angle_alpha   90.00
_cell.angle_beta   90.00
_cell.angle_gamma   90.00
#
_symmetry.space_group_name_H-M   'P 1'
#
loop_
_entity.id
_entity.type
_entity.pdbx_description
1 polymer ?
#
loop_
_entity_poly.entity_id
_entity_poly.type
_entity_poly.pdbx_seq_one_letter_code
_entity_poly.pdbx_strand_id
1 'polypeptide(L)'
;FMMWLRIRPLFLWRLSLPNRGKFYTNKEWRKMLYAMDENQSANSKGRAEIPLELKEVVKDSQQYGIDFDDSNIASAPALWKGAPVLVLNNGMPEPDVVKAAVWELYEINFRLEFIMLDRELLPEPVGASEYGEQLRHKWMEREVVLSQCWPGLAFRPDTTCPGLSSCDKYPQTILPRIPFLKAFHQVVRSWPGAKPSELVNEFPAVEESNLTPLRDVEAALANYYVRTFLKTFHRPAILPHYMS
;
A
#
# COMPACT_ATOMS: atom_id res chain seq x y z
N PHE A 1 16.19 -8.44 2.89
CA PHE A 1 14.88 -9.10 3.02
C PHE A 1 14.50 -9.39 4.48
N MET A 2 15.32 -10.16 5.23
CA MET A 2 15.04 -10.48 6.65
C MET A 2 14.82 -9.25 7.53
N MET A 3 15.57 -8.17 7.26
CA MET A 3 15.39 -6.91 7.97
C MET A 3 14.00 -6.31 7.76
N TRP A 4 13.48 -6.31 6.52
CA TRP A 4 12.11 -5.88 6.23
C TRP A 4 11.09 -6.66 7.08
N LEU A 5 11.20 -7.98 7.15
CA LEU A 5 10.27 -8.81 7.92
C LEU A 5 10.26 -8.46 9.42
N ARG A 6 11.43 -8.18 10.00
CA ARG A 6 11.58 -7.82 11.42
C ARG A 6 10.95 -6.47 11.74
N ILE A 7 11.12 -5.49 10.86
CA ILE A 7 10.62 -4.13 11.06
C ILE A 7 9.22 -3.91 10.46
N ARG A 8 8.70 -4.86 9.68
CA ARG A 8 7.39 -4.78 9.01
C ARG A 8 6.26 -4.36 9.94
N PRO A 9 6.05 -4.95 11.14
CA PRO A 9 4.93 -4.56 11.99
C PRO A 9 5.01 -3.10 12.43
N LEU A 10 6.22 -2.59 12.66
CA LEU A 10 6.47 -1.20 13.00
C LEU A 10 6.07 -0.26 11.87
N PHE A 11 6.40 -0.61 10.62
CA PHE A 11 6.00 0.20 9.45
C PHE A 11 4.51 0.12 9.16
N LEU A 12 3.90 -1.06 9.26
CA LEU A 12 2.45 -1.19 9.07
C LEU A 12 1.69 -0.38 10.13
N TRP A 13 2.17 -0.40 11.38
CA TRP A 13 1.64 0.47 12.42
C TRP A 13 1.85 1.96 12.09
N ARG A 14 3.05 2.36 11.67
CA ARG A 14 3.34 3.76 11.34
C ARG A 14 2.43 4.27 10.22
N LEU A 15 2.19 3.45 9.20
CA LEU A 15 1.27 3.75 8.10
C LEU A 15 -0.21 3.81 8.55
N SER A 16 -0.55 3.21 9.70
CA SER A 16 -1.91 3.27 10.27
C SER A 16 -2.24 4.59 10.97
N LEU A 17 -1.23 5.41 11.27
CA LEU A 17 -1.45 6.66 12.00
C LEU A 17 -1.92 7.77 11.03
N PRO A 18 -3.06 8.42 11.31
CA PRO A 18 -3.54 9.53 10.49
C PRO A 18 -2.59 10.73 10.60
N ASN A 19 -2.07 11.21 9.46
CA ASN A 19 -1.35 12.48 9.28
C ASN A 19 -0.17 12.76 10.26
N ARG A 20 0.40 11.74 10.91
CA ARG A 20 1.45 11.90 11.93
C ARG A 20 2.76 11.16 11.64
N GLY A 21 2.85 10.52 10.48
CA GLY A 21 4.08 9.86 10.05
C GLY A 21 5.06 10.83 9.43
N LYS A 22 6.27 10.96 9.98
CA LYS A 22 7.42 11.45 9.21
C LYS A 22 7.54 10.56 7.96
N PHE A 23 7.45 11.16 6.77
CA PHE A 23 7.75 10.45 5.53
C PHE A 23 9.26 10.24 5.45
N TYR A 24 9.69 8.98 5.39
CA TYR A 24 11.10 8.67 5.17
C TYR A 24 11.44 8.83 3.69
N THR A 25 12.53 9.53 3.43
CA THR A 25 13.16 9.56 2.10
C THR A 25 13.63 8.16 1.70
N ASN A 26 13.79 7.92 0.40
CA ASN A 26 14.42 6.69 -0.09
C ASN A 26 15.77 6.40 0.56
N LYS A 27 16.53 7.44 0.93
CA LYS A 27 17.81 7.32 1.62
C LYS A 27 17.64 6.80 3.06
N GLU A 28 16.71 7.38 3.82
CA GLU A 28 16.39 6.94 5.19
C GLU A 28 15.84 5.51 5.20
N TRP A 29 14.94 5.18 4.27
CA TRP A 29 14.43 3.82 4.09
C TRP A 29 15.54 2.79 3.81
N ARG A 30 16.41 3.10 2.85
CA ARG A 30 17.57 2.25 2.53
C ARG A 30 18.48 2.10 3.73
N LYS A 31 18.76 3.17 4.46
CA LYS A 31 19.58 3.13 5.68
C LYS A 31 18.97 2.19 6.72
N MET A 32 17.66 2.24 6.96
CA MET A 32 16.97 1.33 7.88
C MET A 32 17.00 -0.14 7.41
N LEU A 33 16.88 -0.39 6.10
CA LEU A 33 16.90 -1.74 5.53
C LEU A 33 18.29 -2.36 5.47
N TYR A 34 19.34 -1.55 5.24
CA TYR A 34 20.72 -1.99 5.03
C TYR A 34 21.59 -1.90 6.27
N ALA A 35 21.12 -1.31 7.37
CA ALA A 35 21.91 -1.14 8.58
C ALA A 35 22.55 -2.42 9.12
N MET A 36 22.02 -3.58 8.73
CA MET A 36 22.39 -4.88 9.28
C MET A 36 22.61 -5.93 8.18
N ASP A 37 22.97 -5.52 6.95
CA ASP A 37 23.41 -6.48 5.94
C ASP A 37 24.75 -7.09 6.42
N GLU A 38 24.71 -8.35 6.84
CA GLU A 38 25.79 -9.09 7.49
C GLU A 38 27.07 -9.16 6.63
N ASN A 39 26.98 -8.85 5.33
CA ASN A 39 28.11 -8.80 4.43
C ASN A 39 28.98 -7.52 4.53
N GLN A 40 28.51 -6.46 5.21
CA GLN A 40 29.35 -5.27 5.47
C GLN A 40 30.10 -5.33 6.80
N SER A 41 29.77 -6.28 7.68
CA SER A 41 30.34 -6.38 9.03
C SER A 41 31.41 -7.46 9.19
N ALA A 42 31.88 -8.07 8.09
CA ALA A 42 32.99 -9.04 8.14
C ALA A 42 34.29 -8.45 8.76
N ASN A 43 34.38 -7.12 8.91
CA ASN A 43 35.52 -6.43 9.53
C ASN A 43 35.22 -5.67 10.84
N SER A 44 34.06 -5.85 11.48
CA SER A 44 33.81 -5.21 12.78
C SER A 44 33.10 -6.12 13.77
N LYS A 45 33.79 -6.47 14.85
CA LYS A 45 33.23 -7.07 16.08
C LYS A 45 32.34 -6.08 16.86
N GLY A 46 31.52 -5.30 16.16
CA GLY A 46 30.60 -4.33 16.73
C GLY A 46 29.18 -4.78 16.49
N ARG A 47 28.35 -4.81 17.54
CA ARG A 47 26.88 -4.82 17.42
C ARG A 47 26.51 -3.79 16.34
N ALA A 48 25.91 -4.24 15.25
CA ALA A 48 25.49 -3.31 14.21
C ALA A 48 24.46 -2.36 14.82
N GLU A 49 24.76 -1.07 14.78
CA GLU A 49 24.00 -0.06 15.50
C GLU A 49 22.70 0.23 14.74
N ILE A 50 21.57 0.16 15.44
CA ILE A 50 20.28 0.50 14.86
C ILE A 50 20.31 1.98 14.43
N PRO A 51 19.94 2.31 13.18
CA PRO A 51 19.90 3.69 12.72
C PRO A 51 19.01 4.55 13.60
N LEU A 52 19.41 5.81 13.81
CA LEU A 52 18.64 6.79 14.58
C LEU A 52 17.18 6.86 14.12
N GLU A 53 16.95 6.80 12.81
CA GLU A 53 15.62 6.83 12.21
C GLU A 53 14.74 5.67 12.70
N LEU A 54 15.31 4.47 12.86
CA LEU A 54 14.59 3.30 13.36
C LEU A 54 14.38 3.39 14.88
N LYS A 55 15.36 3.90 15.64
CA LYS A 55 15.22 4.18 17.08
C LYS A 55 14.07 5.16 17.35
N GLU A 56 13.93 6.20 16.53
CA GLU A 56 12.82 7.16 16.62
C GLU A 56 11.47 6.47 16.43
N VAL A 57 11.33 5.59 15.42
CA VAL A 57 10.05 4.91 15.15
C VAL A 57 9.66 3.97 16.30
N VAL A 58 10.62 3.25 16.86
CA VAL A 58 10.39 2.34 17.99
C VAL A 58 9.99 3.12 19.24
N LYS A 59 10.68 4.22 19.53
CA LYS A 59 10.32 5.09 20.65
C LYS A 59 8.91 5.68 20.47
N ASP A 60 8.56 6.09 19.25
CA ASP A 60 7.21 6.53 18.93
C ASP A 60 6.20 5.39 19.17
N SER A 61 6.49 4.15 18.75
CA SER A 61 5.54 3.02 18.91
C SER A 61 5.26 2.67 20.37
N GLN A 62 6.28 2.75 21.22
CA GLN A 62 6.16 2.51 22.65
C GLN A 62 5.20 3.51 23.32
N GLN A 63 5.13 4.76 22.85
CA GLN A 63 4.17 5.76 23.36
C GLN A 63 2.71 5.36 23.09
N TYR A 64 2.47 4.52 22.09
CA TYR A 64 1.15 3.99 21.75
C TYR A 64 0.92 2.56 22.27
N GLY A 65 1.76 2.10 23.20
CA GLY A 65 1.64 0.79 23.83
C GLY A 65 2.06 -0.38 22.93
N ILE A 66 2.80 -0.12 21.85
CA ILE A 66 3.39 -1.17 21.02
C ILE A 66 4.80 -1.43 21.51
N ASP A 67 4.94 -2.55 22.21
CA ASP A 67 6.23 -3.01 22.70
C ASP A 67 7.04 -3.64 21.58
N PHE A 68 8.08 -2.92 21.15
CA PHE A 68 9.11 -3.41 20.25
C PHE A 68 10.41 -3.43 21.05
N ASP A 69 11.03 -4.62 21.14
CA ASP A 69 12.35 -4.78 21.75
C ASP A 69 13.42 -4.12 20.85
N ASP A 70 13.73 -2.86 21.18
CA ASP A 70 14.73 -2.05 20.52
C ASP A 70 16.15 -2.57 20.74
N SER A 71 16.38 -3.32 21.82
CA SER A 71 17.70 -3.80 22.19
C SER A 71 18.23 -4.88 21.26
N ASN A 72 17.34 -5.54 20.49
CA ASN A 72 17.71 -6.69 19.68
C ASN A 72 16.89 -6.94 18.40
N ILE A 73 16.41 -5.89 17.73
CA ILE A 73 15.70 -6.00 16.44
C ILE A 73 16.47 -6.89 15.44
N ALA A 74 17.80 -6.83 15.47
CA ALA A 74 18.69 -7.62 14.62
C ALA A 74 18.53 -9.13 14.78
N SER A 75 18.45 -9.61 16.02
CA SER A 75 18.38 -11.03 16.33
C SER A 75 16.95 -11.50 16.61
N ALA A 76 15.96 -10.60 16.56
CA ALA A 76 14.57 -10.97 16.63
C ALA A 76 14.23 -11.95 15.49
N PRO A 77 13.41 -12.98 15.76
CA PRO A 77 12.98 -13.91 14.73
C PRO A 77 12.22 -13.14 13.64
N ALA A 78 12.56 -13.37 12.37
CA ALA A 78 11.78 -12.84 11.27
C ALA A 78 10.46 -13.62 11.19
N LEU A 79 9.35 -12.92 11.36
CA LEU A 79 8.01 -13.51 11.30
C LEU A 79 7.29 -13.08 10.02
N TRP A 80 6.65 -14.03 9.36
CA TRP A 80 5.69 -13.77 8.30
C TRP A 80 4.29 -14.18 8.77
N LYS A 81 3.38 -13.20 8.88
CA LYS A 81 2.02 -13.40 9.40
C LYS A 81 1.96 -14.15 10.74
N GLY A 82 2.95 -13.90 11.61
CA GLY A 82 3.06 -14.52 12.94
C GLY A 82 3.80 -15.86 12.96
N ALA A 83 4.15 -16.44 11.81
CA ALA A 83 4.94 -17.67 11.74
C ALA A 83 6.45 -17.36 11.50
N PRO A 84 7.38 -18.07 12.16
CA PRO A 84 8.80 -17.95 11.86
C PRO A 84 9.10 -18.29 10.40
N VAL A 85 9.91 -17.46 9.74
CA VAL A 85 10.35 -17.73 8.36
C VAL A 85 11.49 -18.72 8.36
N LEU A 86 11.33 -19.85 7.65
CA LEU A 86 12.40 -20.83 7.51
C LEU A 86 13.45 -20.32 6.51
N VAL A 87 14.70 -20.56 6.85
CA VAL A 87 15.85 -20.32 5.97
C VAL A 87 16.25 -21.67 5.38
N LEU A 88 16.22 -21.76 4.07
CA LEU A 88 16.62 -22.95 3.32
C LEU A 88 18.14 -23.16 3.41
N ASN A 89 18.62 -24.35 3.05
CA ASN A 89 20.04 -24.72 3.10
C ASN A 89 20.97 -23.79 2.30
N ASN A 90 20.44 -23.03 1.35
CA ASN A 90 21.17 -22.03 0.56
C ASN A 90 21.25 -20.65 1.25
N GLY A 91 20.82 -20.54 2.50
CA GLY A 91 20.80 -19.28 3.25
C GLY A 91 19.66 -18.33 2.86
N MET A 92 18.77 -18.74 1.94
CA MET A 92 17.67 -17.91 1.48
C MET A 92 16.37 -18.24 2.22
N PRO A 93 15.50 -17.25 2.47
CA PRO A 93 14.15 -17.49 2.96
C PRO A 93 13.34 -18.31 1.95
N GLU A 94 12.29 -18.98 2.43
CA GLU A 94 11.32 -19.66 1.58
C GLU A 94 10.83 -18.77 0.42
N PRO A 95 10.92 -19.23 -0.85
CA PRO A 95 10.56 -18.43 -2.02
C PRO A 95 9.15 -17.85 -1.97
N ASP A 96 8.18 -18.58 -1.41
CA ASP A 96 6.79 -18.14 -1.35
C ASP A 96 6.59 -17.01 -0.34
N VAL A 97 7.33 -17.02 0.77
CA VAL A 97 7.37 -15.91 1.72
C VAL A 97 7.97 -14.67 1.07
N VAL A 98 9.05 -14.84 0.29
CA VAL A 98 9.68 -13.73 -0.45
C VAL A 98 8.70 -13.13 -1.46
N LYS A 99 8.06 -13.95 -2.28
CA LYS A 99 7.06 -13.50 -3.26
C LYS A 99 5.90 -12.77 -2.58
N ALA A 100 5.35 -13.34 -1.51
CA ALA A 100 4.21 -12.75 -0.80
C ALA A 100 4.57 -11.40 -0.14
N ALA A 101 5.77 -11.28 0.42
CA ALA A 101 6.27 -10.03 1.00
C ALA A 101 6.55 -8.96 -0.07
N VAL A 102 7.12 -9.34 -1.21
CA VAL A 102 7.33 -8.42 -2.34
C VAL A 102 5.99 -7.97 -2.92
N TRP A 103 5.05 -8.88 -3.09
CA TRP A 103 3.68 -8.57 -3.51
C TRP A 103 3.00 -7.58 -2.55
N GLU A 104 3.07 -7.83 -1.24
CA GLU A 104 2.52 -6.92 -0.23
C GLU A 104 3.10 -5.51 -0.35
N LEU A 105 4.42 -5.39 -0.57
CA LEU A 105 5.07 -4.09 -0.76
C LEU A 105 4.55 -3.36 -2.00
N TYR A 106 4.40 -4.06 -3.13
CA TYR A 106 3.81 -3.48 -4.33
C TYR A 106 2.37 -3.03 -4.11
N GLU A 107 1.58 -3.86 -3.44
CA GLU A 107 0.17 -3.60 -3.16
C GLU A 107 -0.01 -2.39 -2.21
N ILE A 108 0.78 -2.32 -1.14
CA ILE A 108 0.80 -1.16 -0.23
C ILE A 108 1.19 0.10 -1.00
N ASN A 109 2.26 0.04 -1.80
CA ASN A 109 2.72 1.21 -2.56
C ASN A 109 1.68 1.69 -3.55
N PHE A 110 1.05 0.79 -4.30
CA PHE A 110 -0.05 1.13 -5.21
C PHE A 110 -1.20 1.84 -4.47
N ARG A 111 -1.69 1.27 -3.37
CA ARG A 111 -2.81 1.84 -2.59
C ARG A 111 -2.46 3.22 -2.04
N LEU A 112 -1.25 3.39 -1.50
CA LEU A 112 -0.78 4.68 -1.00
C LEU A 112 -0.58 5.71 -2.11
N GLU A 113 -0.06 5.31 -3.28
CA GLU A 113 0.07 6.17 -4.45
C GLU A 113 -1.28 6.63 -4.99
N PHE A 114 -2.28 5.76 -4.97
CA PHE A 114 -3.64 6.11 -5.37
C PHE A 114 -4.28 7.11 -4.40
N ILE A 115 -4.17 6.88 -3.08
CA ILE A 115 -4.64 7.83 -2.06
C ILE A 115 -3.92 9.18 -2.20
N MET A 116 -2.60 9.15 -2.37
CA MET A 116 -1.79 10.37 -2.54
C MET A 116 -2.23 11.15 -3.78
N LEU A 117 -2.47 10.46 -4.91
CA LEU A 117 -2.99 11.12 -6.12
C LEU A 117 -4.37 11.73 -5.88
N ASP A 118 -5.27 11.00 -5.22
CA ASP A 118 -6.61 11.50 -4.93
C ASP A 118 -6.58 12.82 -4.14
N ARG A 119 -5.79 12.84 -3.07
CA ARG A 119 -5.64 14.01 -2.19
C ARG A 119 -4.91 15.16 -2.87
N GLU A 120 -4.01 14.88 -3.79
CA GLU A 120 -3.36 15.94 -4.59
C GLU A 120 -4.36 16.61 -5.55
N LEU A 121 -5.23 15.81 -6.18
CA LEU A 121 -6.24 16.32 -7.10
C LEU A 121 -7.40 17.01 -6.40
N LEU A 122 -7.73 16.55 -5.18
CA LEU A 122 -8.86 17.03 -4.37
C LEU A 122 -8.38 17.21 -2.91
N PRO A 123 -7.64 18.29 -2.63
CA PRO A 123 -7.02 18.51 -1.32
C PRO A 123 -8.05 18.74 -0.21
N GLU A 124 -7.64 18.41 1.02
CA GLU A 124 -8.44 18.68 2.21
C GLU A 124 -8.73 20.19 2.32
N PRO A 125 -10.00 20.60 2.51
CA PRO A 125 -10.36 22.00 2.64
C PRO A 125 -9.75 22.66 3.90
N VAL A 126 -9.06 23.78 3.70
CA VAL A 126 -8.42 24.56 4.76
C VAL A 126 -9.36 25.65 5.30
N GLY A 127 -9.33 25.89 6.61
CA GLY A 127 -9.99 27.03 7.28
C GLY A 127 -11.24 26.66 8.10
N ALA A 128 -11.53 27.44 9.14
CA ALA A 128 -12.56 27.13 10.15
C ALA A 128 -13.94 27.78 9.89
N SER A 129 -14.26 28.13 8.65
CA SER A 129 -15.61 28.65 8.32
C SER A 129 -16.62 27.51 8.27
N GLU A 130 -17.90 27.81 8.50
CA GLU A 130 -19.01 26.85 8.36
C GLU A 130 -19.01 26.19 6.97
N TYR A 131 -18.76 26.98 5.92
CA TYR A 131 -18.60 26.45 4.56
C TYR A 131 -17.40 25.49 4.44
N GLY A 132 -16.27 25.81 5.09
CA GLY A 132 -15.09 24.94 5.14
C GLY A 132 -15.34 23.63 5.88
N GLU A 133 -16.15 23.65 6.94
CA GLU A 133 -16.57 22.43 7.66
C GLU A 133 -17.45 21.54 6.79
N GLN A 134 -18.41 22.10 6.04
CA GLN A 134 -19.23 21.34 5.10
C GLN A 134 -18.38 20.68 4.00
N LEU A 135 -17.40 21.40 3.46
CA LEU A 135 -16.46 20.84 2.48
C LEU A 135 -15.61 19.72 3.11
N ARG A 136 -15.13 19.88 4.34
CA ARG A 136 -14.41 18.82 5.06
C ARG A 136 -15.27 17.58 5.28
N HIS A 137 -16.54 17.74 5.61
CA HIS A 137 -17.46 16.62 5.76
C HIS A 137 -17.55 15.80 4.45
N LYS A 138 -17.74 16.48 3.31
CA LYS A 138 -17.75 15.82 1.99
C LYS A 138 -16.41 15.16 1.66
N TRP A 139 -15.30 15.78 2.07
CA TRP A 139 -13.97 15.22 1.90
C TRP A 139 -13.77 13.95 2.77
N MET A 140 -14.29 13.93 3.99
CA MET A 140 -14.28 12.73 4.84
C MET A 140 -15.17 11.61 4.29
N GLU A 141 -16.35 11.93 3.75
CA GLU A 141 -17.19 10.95 3.04
C GLU A 141 -16.45 10.32 1.86
N ARG A 142 -15.66 11.11 1.14
CA ARG A 142 -14.79 10.62 0.07
C ARG A 142 -13.72 9.65 0.59
N GLU A 143 -13.09 9.93 1.73
CA GLU A 143 -12.11 9.02 2.34
C GLU A 143 -12.72 7.66 2.68
N VAL A 144 -14.02 7.61 3.02
CA VAL A 144 -14.76 6.35 3.17
C VAL A 144 -14.85 5.60 1.85
N VAL A 145 -15.18 6.27 0.74
CA VAL A 145 -15.23 5.64 -0.60
C VAL A 145 -13.83 5.15 -1.02
N LEU A 146 -12.78 5.93 -0.77
CA LEU A 146 -11.39 5.52 -1.00
C LEU A 146 -11.07 4.23 -0.25
N SER A 147 -11.49 4.11 1.02
CA SER A 147 -11.22 2.90 1.81
C SER A 147 -11.87 1.63 1.25
N GLN A 148 -12.88 1.76 0.38
CA GLN A 148 -13.58 0.65 -0.26
C GLN A 148 -12.90 0.17 -1.55
N CYS A 149 -11.83 0.84 -2.01
CA CYS A 149 -11.08 0.47 -3.20
C CYS A 149 -10.26 -0.82 -3.04
N TRP A 150 -10.14 -1.34 -1.82
CA TRP A 150 -9.41 -2.56 -1.50
C TRP A 150 -10.03 -3.26 -0.30
N PRO A 151 -9.75 -4.55 -0.08
CA PRO A 151 -10.15 -5.24 1.12
C PRO A 151 -9.33 -4.75 2.32
N GLY A 152 -10.04 -4.42 3.41
CA GLY A 152 -9.44 -4.01 4.67
C GLY A 152 -8.75 -2.64 4.60
N LEU A 153 -7.63 -2.51 5.32
CA LEU A 153 -6.90 -1.26 5.43
C LEU A 153 -5.90 -1.10 4.26
N ALA A 154 -5.68 0.13 3.82
CA ALA A 154 -4.82 0.43 2.66
C ALA A 154 -3.38 -0.11 2.83
N PHE A 155 -2.85 -0.07 4.05
CA PHE A 155 -1.51 -0.53 4.38
C PHE A 155 -1.47 -2.00 4.84
N ARG A 156 -2.59 -2.73 4.81
CA ARG A 156 -2.65 -4.13 5.26
C ARG A 156 -3.32 -5.01 4.19
N PRO A 157 -2.66 -5.24 3.05
CA PRO A 157 -3.20 -6.13 2.04
C PRO A 157 -3.28 -7.56 2.56
N ASP A 158 -4.28 -8.28 2.07
CA ASP A 158 -4.51 -9.68 2.40
C ASP A 158 -4.26 -10.53 1.14
N THR A 159 -3.37 -11.51 1.25
CA THR A 159 -3.09 -12.43 0.14
C THR A 159 -4.26 -13.36 -0.16
N THR A 160 -5.18 -13.56 0.80
CA THR A 160 -6.37 -14.42 0.62
C THR A 160 -7.51 -13.68 -0.08
N CYS A 161 -7.48 -12.35 -0.04
CA CYS A 161 -8.41 -11.47 -0.72
C CYS A 161 -7.60 -10.35 -1.40
N PRO A 162 -7.01 -10.61 -2.59
CA PRO A 162 -6.11 -9.65 -3.23
C PRO A 162 -6.85 -8.47 -3.89
N GLY A 163 -8.19 -8.46 -3.90
CA GLY A 163 -8.99 -7.36 -4.44
C GLY A 163 -8.66 -7.11 -5.91
N LEU A 164 -8.22 -5.90 -6.25
CA LEU A 164 -7.81 -5.55 -7.62
C LEU A 164 -6.63 -6.37 -8.15
N SER A 165 -5.81 -6.95 -7.27
CA SER A 165 -4.69 -7.84 -7.63
C SER A 165 -5.12 -9.30 -7.87
N SER A 166 -6.44 -9.60 -7.85
CA SER A 166 -6.94 -10.93 -8.21
C SER A 166 -6.67 -11.25 -9.69
N CYS A 167 -6.29 -12.49 -9.96
CA CYS A 167 -6.08 -13.00 -11.31
C CYS A 167 -7.36 -12.90 -12.15
N ASP A 168 -7.25 -12.61 -13.44
CA ASP A 168 -8.38 -12.52 -14.38
C ASP A 168 -8.54 -13.77 -15.27
N LYS A 169 -7.69 -14.79 -15.06
CA LYS A 169 -7.67 -16.02 -15.89
C LYS A 169 -8.98 -16.80 -15.86
N TYR A 170 -9.78 -16.65 -14.81
CA TYR A 170 -11.05 -17.37 -14.69
C TYR A 170 -12.19 -16.47 -14.25
N PRO A 171 -13.44 -16.67 -14.74
CA PRO A 171 -14.59 -15.85 -14.36
C PRO A 171 -14.79 -15.78 -12.83
N GLN A 172 -14.60 -16.89 -12.11
CA GLN A 172 -14.73 -16.95 -10.66
C GLN A 172 -13.71 -16.07 -9.90
N THR A 173 -12.62 -15.65 -10.54
CA THR A 173 -11.62 -14.77 -9.93
C THR A 173 -11.84 -13.29 -10.27
N ILE A 174 -12.71 -12.97 -11.24
CA ILE A 174 -13.04 -11.57 -11.58
C ILE A 174 -14.20 -11.01 -10.74
N LEU A 175 -15.17 -11.85 -10.36
CA LEU A 175 -16.35 -11.40 -9.60
C LEU A 175 -15.98 -10.77 -8.24
N PRO A 176 -15.01 -11.32 -7.47
CA PRO A 176 -14.54 -10.69 -6.24
C PRO A 176 -13.91 -9.30 -6.45
N ARG A 177 -13.53 -8.93 -7.68
CA ARG A 177 -12.91 -7.62 -7.99
C ARG A 177 -13.96 -6.52 -8.16
N ILE A 178 -15.20 -6.88 -8.49
CA ILE A 178 -16.26 -5.92 -8.88
C ILE A 178 -16.49 -4.85 -7.81
N PRO A 179 -16.64 -5.16 -6.50
CA PRO A 179 -16.87 -4.12 -5.49
C PRO A 179 -15.74 -3.09 -5.45
N PHE A 180 -14.50 -3.56 -5.56
CA PHE A 180 -13.30 -2.72 -5.54
C PHE A 180 -13.17 -1.88 -6.82
N LEU A 181 -13.46 -2.46 -7.99
CA LEU A 181 -13.49 -1.73 -9.27
C LEU A 181 -14.58 -0.64 -9.27
N LYS A 182 -15.74 -0.93 -8.68
CA LYS A 182 -16.83 0.04 -8.54
C LYS A 182 -16.44 1.21 -7.64
N ALA A 183 -15.80 0.94 -6.50
CA ALA A 183 -15.26 1.99 -5.63
C ALA A 183 -14.18 2.82 -6.35
N PHE A 184 -13.25 2.16 -7.05
CA PHE A 184 -12.24 2.83 -7.88
C PHE A 184 -12.87 3.75 -8.92
N HIS A 185 -13.91 3.27 -9.61
CA HIS A 185 -14.68 4.05 -10.58
C HIS A 185 -15.32 5.28 -9.96
N GLN A 186 -15.96 5.15 -8.80
CA GLN A 186 -16.57 6.28 -8.09
C GLN A 186 -15.53 7.35 -7.72
N VAL A 187 -14.37 6.92 -7.20
CA VAL A 187 -13.27 7.82 -6.87
C VAL A 187 -12.79 8.54 -8.12
N VAL A 188 -12.42 7.80 -9.17
CA VAL A 188 -11.84 8.37 -10.40
C VAL A 188 -12.84 9.26 -11.15
N ARG A 189 -14.13 8.91 -11.16
CA ARG A 189 -15.18 9.69 -11.83
C ARG A 189 -15.25 11.14 -11.34
N SER A 190 -14.96 11.35 -10.06
CA SER A 190 -14.98 12.67 -9.42
C SER A 190 -13.66 13.45 -9.53
N TRP A 191 -12.58 12.84 -10.03
CA TRP A 191 -11.34 13.57 -10.29
C TRP A 191 -11.57 14.70 -11.32
N PRO A 192 -10.80 15.80 -11.27
CA PRO A 192 -10.85 16.82 -12.31
C PRO A 192 -10.33 16.28 -13.64
N GLY A 193 -10.73 16.92 -14.74
CA GLY A 193 -10.25 16.62 -16.09
C GLY A 193 -11.19 15.77 -16.95
N ALA A 194 -10.91 15.78 -18.26
CA ALA A 194 -11.66 15.06 -19.27
C ALA A 194 -11.43 13.55 -19.15
N LYS A 195 -12.52 12.79 -19.07
CA LYS A 195 -12.51 11.33 -18.90
C LYS A 195 -13.12 10.65 -20.13
N PRO A 196 -12.70 9.41 -20.44
CA PRO A 196 -13.37 8.62 -21.45
C PRO A 196 -14.77 8.20 -20.98
N SER A 197 -15.66 7.85 -21.90
CA SER A 197 -17.08 7.58 -21.65
C SER A 197 -17.32 6.53 -20.57
N GLU A 198 -16.47 5.51 -20.51
CA GLU A 198 -16.54 4.40 -19.55
C GLU A 198 -16.41 4.89 -18.10
N LEU A 199 -15.73 6.02 -17.89
CA LEU A 199 -15.53 6.63 -16.57
C LEU A 199 -16.52 7.76 -16.27
N VAL A 200 -17.23 8.26 -17.29
CA VAL A 200 -18.27 9.29 -17.13
C VAL A 200 -19.64 8.65 -16.86
N ASN A 201 -19.93 7.54 -17.54
CA ASN A 201 -21.16 6.79 -17.41
C ASN A 201 -21.25 6.07 -16.07
N GLU A 202 -22.44 5.58 -15.73
CA GLU A 202 -22.62 4.72 -14.56
C GLU A 202 -21.82 3.41 -14.70
N PHE A 203 -21.40 2.87 -13.56
CA PHE A 203 -20.71 1.59 -13.54
C PHE A 203 -21.64 0.50 -14.11
N PRO A 204 -21.20 -0.31 -15.08
CA PRO A 204 -22.06 -1.25 -15.77
C PRO A 204 -22.65 -2.29 -14.82
N ALA A 205 -23.87 -2.72 -15.09
CA ALA A 205 -24.40 -3.95 -14.51
C ALA A 205 -23.52 -5.11 -14.99
N VAL A 206 -23.10 -5.98 -14.06
CA VAL A 206 -22.25 -7.11 -14.38
C VAL A 206 -23.09 -8.36 -14.52
N GLU A 207 -23.07 -8.97 -15.70
CA GLU A 207 -23.64 -10.28 -15.98
C GLU A 207 -22.50 -11.30 -16.09
N GLU A 208 -22.58 -12.43 -15.38
CA GLU A 208 -21.51 -13.45 -15.38
C GLU A 208 -21.22 -14.00 -16.79
N SER A 209 -22.23 -13.99 -17.67
CA SER A 209 -22.13 -14.41 -19.06
C SER A 209 -21.40 -13.41 -19.97
N ASN A 210 -21.30 -12.14 -19.59
CA ASN A 210 -20.64 -11.09 -20.39
C ASN A 210 -19.87 -10.09 -19.52
N LEU A 211 -18.57 -10.34 -19.39
CA LEU A 211 -17.65 -9.50 -18.62
C LEU A 211 -16.99 -8.39 -19.44
N THR A 212 -17.37 -8.21 -20.72
CA THR A 212 -16.75 -7.22 -21.61
C THR A 212 -16.87 -5.79 -21.08
N PRO A 213 -18.06 -5.31 -20.65
CA PRO A 213 -18.19 -3.95 -20.13
C PRO A 213 -17.33 -3.70 -18.88
N LEU A 214 -17.17 -4.72 -18.03
CA LEU A 214 -16.32 -4.63 -16.85
C LEU A 214 -14.85 -4.47 -17.23
N ARG A 215 -14.37 -5.22 -18.24
CA ARG A 215 -13.00 -5.12 -18.75
C ARG A 215 -12.73 -3.78 -19.41
N ASP A 216 -13.71 -3.23 -20.12
CA ASP A 216 -13.59 -1.90 -20.74
C ASP A 216 -13.44 -0.80 -19.67
N VAL A 217 -14.26 -0.86 -18.60
CA VAL A 217 -14.13 0.04 -17.45
C VAL A 217 -12.79 -0.13 -16.75
N GLU A 218 -12.35 -1.36 -16.49
CA GLU A 218 -11.06 -1.63 -15.87
C GLU A 218 -9.88 -1.09 -16.70
N ALA A 219 -9.89 -1.32 -18.02
CA ALA A 219 -8.89 -0.79 -18.93
C ALA A 219 -8.91 0.74 -18.98
N ALA A 220 -10.09 1.36 -19.00
CA ALA A 220 -10.24 2.81 -18.95
C ALA A 220 -9.71 3.38 -17.62
N LEU A 221 -10.01 2.73 -16.48
CA LEU A 221 -9.51 3.11 -15.16
C LEU A 221 -7.99 3.06 -15.10
N ALA A 222 -7.38 1.94 -15.48
CA ALA A 222 -5.94 1.75 -15.45
C ALA A 222 -5.23 2.81 -16.32
N ASN A 223 -5.71 3.02 -17.55
CA ASN A 223 -5.15 4.03 -18.46
C ASN A 223 -5.28 5.45 -17.92
N TYR A 224 -6.45 5.82 -17.40
CA TYR A 224 -6.69 7.15 -16.85
C TYR A 224 -5.85 7.39 -15.60
N TYR A 225 -5.79 6.41 -14.69
CA TYR A 225 -4.96 6.47 -13.50
C TYR A 225 -3.48 6.68 -13.83
N VAL A 226 -2.90 5.84 -14.69
CA VAL A 226 -1.47 5.93 -15.07
C VAL A 226 -1.15 7.28 -15.69
N ARG A 227 -2.00 7.77 -16.61
CA ARG A 227 -1.81 9.08 -17.26
C ARG A 227 -1.92 10.22 -16.27
N THR A 228 -2.92 10.19 -15.39
CA THR A 228 -3.14 11.23 -14.39
C THR A 228 -1.98 11.26 -13.40
N PHE A 229 -1.55 10.10 -12.92
CA PHE A 229 -0.41 9.97 -12.02
C PHE A 229 0.89 10.49 -12.64
N LEU A 230 1.19 10.09 -13.89
CA LEU A 230 2.37 10.57 -14.61
C LEU A 230 2.35 12.08 -14.81
N LYS A 231 1.18 12.65 -15.10
CA LYS A 231 1.02 14.09 -15.26
C LYS A 231 1.23 14.85 -13.94
N THR A 232 0.76 14.29 -12.82
CA THR A 232 0.83 14.92 -11.50
C THR A 232 2.21 14.79 -10.86
N PHE A 233 2.81 13.58 -10.88
CA PHE A 233 4.05 13.29 -10.16
C PHE A 233 5.28 13.11 -11.05
N HIS A 234 5.13 13.23 -12.37
CA HIS A 234 6.22 13.15 -13.35
C HIS A 234 7.05 11.85 -13.27
N ARG A 235 6.42 10.75 -12.84
CA ARG A 235 6.99 9.41 -12.82
C ARG A 235 5.94 8.35 -13.14
N PRO A 236 6.34 7.13 -13.52
CA PRO A 236 5.41 6.02 -13.70
C PRO A 236 4.65 5.69 -12.41
N ALA A 237 3.37 5.36 -12.56
CA ALA A 237 2.53 4.82 -11.50
C ALA A 237 2.85 3.34 -11.24
N ILE A 238 2.65 2.89 -10.00
CA ILE A 238 2.63 1.46 -9.69
C ILE A 238 1.23 0.91 -9.99
N LEU A 239 1.15 -0.29 -10.55
CA LEU A 239 -0.11 -0.98 -10.78
C LEU A 239 -0.28 -2.15 -9.79
N PRO A 240 -1.52 -2.61 -9.54
CA PRO A 240 -1.76 -3.87 -8.83
C PRO A 240 -1.00 -5.01 -9.52
N HIS A 241 -0.29 -5.82 -8.74
CA HIS A 241 0.46 -6.97 -9.26
C HIS A 241 -0.30 -8.25 -8.95
N TYR A 242 -0.40 -9.15 -9.92
CA TYR A 242 -0.97 -10.46 -9.64
C TYR A 242 -0.06 -11.25 -8.68
N MET A 243 -0.66 -11.94 -7.73
CA MET A 243 0.06 -12.90 -6.89
C MET A 243 0.15 -14.24 -7.65
N SER A 244 1.38 -14.67 -7.96
CA SER A 244 1.70 -15.85 -8.78
C SER A 244 2.11 -17.07 -7.98
#